data_AF-A0A949NI32-F1
#
_entry.id   AF-A0A949NI32-F1
#
_cell.length_a   1.000
_cell.length_b   1.000
_cell.length_c   1.000
_cell.angle_alpha   90.00
_cell.angle_beta   90.00
_cell.angle_gamma   90.00
#
_symmetry.space_group_name_H-M   'P 1'
#
loop_
_entity.id
_entity.type
_entity.pdbx_description
1 polymer ?
#
loop_
_entity_poly.entity_id
_entity_poly.type
_entity_poly.pdbx_seq_one_letter_code
_entity_poly.pdbx_strand_id
1 'polypeptide(L)'
;MAKRTAREQMVIRNRRMLIYTFLLILVLLYAAAKQETGSAQEGFVLDESDMWCLILTNDRYPASGDDQAERNLQEIPGSSQQVDERVREPLMEMLEDMKDQGLKPVVCSGYRTLDEQELKEAGSGEHSLGLAVDIGSGSCGQLEEAFADTPEGAWLGKHSWEYGFILRYDRGKEEYTGIQYQPWHFRYVGEKAAEYLHRTGMCLEEFYIEESLYG
;
A
#
# COMPACT_ATOMS: atom_id res chain seq x y z
N MET A 1 16.39 -56.52 -23.34
CA MET A 1 16.34 -55.41 -22.37
C MET A 1 16.94 -55.89 -21.05
N ALA A 2 18.04 -55.30 -20.58
CA ALA A 2 18.67 -55.70 -19.32
C ALA A 2 17.77 -55.31 -18.12
N LYS A 3 17.53 -56.25 -17.19
CA LYS A 3 16.78 -55.99 -15.96
C LYS A 3 17.63 -55.16 -15.00
N ARG A 4 17.11 -54.02 -14.54
CA ARG A 4 17.78 -53.14 -13.56
C ARG A 4 17.99 -53.86 -12.23
N THR A 5 19.14 -53.62 -11.61
CA THR A 5 19.52 -54.19 -10.31
C THR A 5 18.65 -53.61 -9.17
N ALA A 6 18.57 -54.32 -8.04
CA ALA A 6 17.81 -53.86 -6.87
C ALA A 6 18.26 -52.48 -6.36
N ARG A 7 19.57 -52.19 -6.43
CA ARG A 7 20.15 -50.89 -6.04
C ARG A 7 19.70 -49.77 -6.98
N GLU A 8 19.66 -50.00 -8.29
CA GLU A 8 19.16 -49.03 -9.26
C GLU A 8 17.66 -48.76 -9.09
N GLN A 9 16.88 -49.82 -8.81
CA GLN A 9 15.45 -49.68 -8.52
C GLN A 9 15.19 -48.86 -7.25
N MET A 10 16.01 -49.05 -6.20
CA MET A 10 15.93 -48.27 -4.96
C MET A 10 16.25 -46.79 -5.18
N VAL A 11 17.30 -46.47 -5.96
CA VAL A 11 17.66 -45.08 -6.28
C VAL A 11 16.56 -44.39 -7.10
N ILE A 12 15.97 -45.09 -8.06
CA ILE A 12 14.85 -44.57 -8.87
C ILE A 12 13.62 -44.34 -7.99
N ARG A 13 13.31 -45.26 -7.07
CA ARG A 13 12.20 -45.11 -6.12
C ARG A 13 12.40 -43.90 -5.22
N ASN A 14 13.59 -43.71 -4.66
CA ASN A 14 13.89 -42.57 -3.79
C ASN A 14 13.85 -41.23 -4.55
N ARG A 15 14.38 -41.19 -5.79
CA ARG A 15 14.26 -39.99 -6.64
C ARG A 15 12.80 -39.67 -6.98
N ARG A 16 12.00 -40.68 -7.32
CA ARG A 16 10.56 -40.49 -7.56
C ARG A 16 9.83 -40.01 -6.31
N MET A 17 10.12 -40.60 -5.16
CA MET A 17 9.56 -40.16 -3.89
C MET A 17 9.90 -38.69 -3.61
N LEU A 18 11.15 -38.28 -3.82
CA LEU A 18 11.61 -36.90 -3.64
C LEU A 18 10.89 -35.92 -4.60
N ILE A 19 10.72 -36.33 -5.86
CA ILE A 19 9.99 -35.54 -6.87
C ILE A 19 8.52 -35.42 -6.48
N TYR A 20 7.86 -36.51 -6.06
CA TYR A 20 6.46 -36.48 -5.65
C TYR A 20 6.25 -35.67 -4.37
N THR A 21 7.17 -35.75 -3.39
CA THR A 21 7.10 -34.91 -2.20
C THR A 21 7.29 -33.44 -2.53
N PHE A 22 8.21 -33.11 -3.44
CA PHE A 22 8.41 -31.72 -3.88
C PHE A 22 7.19 -31.17 -4.63
N LEU A 23 6.63 -31.96 -5.56
CA LEU A 23 5.41 -31.59 -6.28
C LEU A 23 4.20 -31.45 -5.34
N LEU A 24 4.08 -32.34 -4.33
CA LEU A 24 3.03 -32.22 -3.32
C LEU A 24 3.20 -30.95 -2.49
N ILE A 25 4.42 -30.61 -2.07
CA ILE A 25 4.69 -29.35 -1.38
C ILE A 25 4.29 -28.16 -2.25
N LEU A 26 4.65 -28.14 -3.55
CA LEU A 26 4.23 -27.07 -4.47
C LEU A 26 2.72 -26.98 -4.63
N VAL A 27 2.01 -28.11 -4.72
CA VAL A 27 0.54 -28.14 -4.80
C VAL A 27 -0.08 -27.63 -3.50
N LEU A 28 0.47 -28.01 -2.34
CA LEU A 28 0.01 -27.52 -1.04
C LEU A 28 0.29 -26.03 -0.86
N LEU A 29 1.45 -25.53 -1.29
CA LEU A 29 1.77 -24.10 -1.29
C LEU A 29 0.84 -23.31 -2.22
N TYR A 30 0.56 -23.83 -3.42
CA TYR A 30 -0.41 -23.24 -4.34
C TYR A 30 -1.84 -23.23 -3.77
N ALA A 31 -2.28 -24.33 -3.16
CA ALA A 31 -3.59 -24.42 -2.54
C ALA A 31 -3.72 -23.47 -1.34
N ALA A 32 -2.68 -23.36 -0.49
CA ALA A 32 -2.64 -22.43 0.63
C ALA A 32 -2.70 -20.97 0.13
N ALA A 33 -1.87 -20.60 -0.85
CA ALA A 33 -1.90 -19.26 -1.45
C ALA A 33 -3.27 -18.92 -2.07
N LYS A 34 -3.95 -19.89 -2.68
CA LYS A 34 -5.29 -19.71 -3.25
C LYS A 34 -6.40 -19.61 -2.19
N GLN A 35 -6.22 -20.27 -1.05
CA GLN A 35 -7.18 -20.22 0.05
C GLN A 35 -7.10 -18.89 0.81
N GLU A 36 -5.91 -18.29 0.90
CA GLU A 36 -5.73 -16.93 1.43
C GLU A 36 -6.43 -15.89 0.53
N THR A 37 -6.26 -15.97 -0.79
CA THR A 37 -6.89 -15.02 -1.73
C THR A 37 -8.41 -15.16 -1.81
N GLY A 38 -8.95 -16.38 -1.75
CA GLY A 38 -10.40 -16.61 -1.79
C GLY A 38 -11.18 -16.11 -0.56
N SER A 39 -10.51 -15.89 0.58
CA SER A 39 -11.14 -15.35 1.80
C SER A 39 -11.13 -13.81 1.87
N ALA A 40 -10.31 -13.15 1.04
CA ALA A 40 -10.21 -11.69 1.03
C ALA A 40 -11.43 -11.02 0.37
N GLN A 41 -12.06 -11.70 -0.59
CA GLN A 41 -13.23 -11.18 -1.32
C GLN A 41 -14.58 -11.39 -0.60
N GLU A 42 -14.67 -12.26 0.41
CA GLU A 42 -15.92 -12.41 1.16
C GLU A 42 -16.20 -11.15 1.99
N GLY A 43 -17.08 -10.28 1.47
CA GLY A 43 -17.63 -9.13 2.20
C GLY A 43 -17.06 -7.76 1.85
N PHE A 44 -16.11 -7.66 0.91
CA PHE A 44 -15.64 -6.36 0.43
C PHE A 44 -16.66 -5.77 -0.58
N VAL A 45 -17.30 -4.67 -0.18
CA VAL A 45 -18.25 -3.93 -1.02
C VAL A 45 -17.99 -2.43 -0.81
N LEU A 46 -17.62 -1.75 -1.89
CA LEU A 46 -17.59 -0.29 -1.94
C LEU A 46 -18.94 0.23 -2.42
N ASP A 47 -19.37 1.36 -1.88
CA ASP A 47 -20.51 2.12 -2.36
C ASP A 47 -20.07 3.49 -2.91
N GLU A 48 -21.01 4.21 -3.53
CA GLU A 48 -20.72 5.50 -4.16
C GLU A 48 -20.09 6.51 -3.18
N SER A 49 -20.41 6.41 -1.88
CA SER A 49 -19.86 7.30 -0.85
C SER A 49 -18.41 6.99 -0.47
N ASP A 50 -17.86 5.84 -0.89
CA ASP A 50 -16.45 5.49 -0.67
C ASP A 50 -15.54 6.04 -1.80
N MET A 51 -16.09 6.32 -2.97
CA MET A 51 -15.31 6.57 -4.20
C MET A 51 -14.52 7.89 -4.21
N TRP A 52 -14.92 8.89 -3.42
CA TRP A 52 -14.33 10.24 -3.45
C TRP A 52 -12.84 10.29 -3.08
N CYS A 53 -12.36 9.28 -2.33
CA CYS A 53 -10.99 9.16 -1.88
C CYS A 53 -10.17 8.13 -2.68
N LEU A 54 -10.78 7.47 -3.67
CA LEU A 54 -10.14 6.46 -4.49
C LEU A 54 -9.55 6.98 -5.79
N ILE A 55 -9.67 8.29 -6.08
CA ILE A 55 -9.14 8.91 -7.31
C ILE A 55 -7.69 8.45 -7.57
N LEU A 56 -7.50 7.71 -8.66
CA LEU A 56 -6.18 7.27 -9.11
C LEU A 56 -5.51 8.41 -9.85
N THR A 57 -4.35 8.83 -9.36
CA THR A 57 -3.51 9.81 -10.02
C THR A 57 -2.06 9.31 -10.11
N ASN A 58 -1.50 9.41 -11.31
CA ASN A 58 -0.14 9.01 -11.69
C ASN A 58 0.21 9.59 -13.06
N ASP A 59 1.37 9.27 -13.62
CA ASP A 59 1.83 9.81 -14.92
C ASP A 59 0.85 9.53 -16.08
N ARG A 60 0.02 8.47 -15.97
CA ARG A 60 -1.01 8.14 -16.96
C ARG A 60 -2.32 8.88 -16.70
N TYR A 61 -2.63 9.14 -15.44
CA TYR A 61 -3.86 9.79 -14.99
C TYR A 61 -3.48 11.03 -14.15
N PRO A 62 -3.04 12.14 -14.77
CA PRO A 62 -2.59 13.28 -14.00
C PRO A 62 -3.76 13.96 -13.27
N ALA A 63 -3.52 14.41 -12.04
CA ALA A 63 -4.46 15.23 -11.30
C ALA A 63 -4.80 16.52 -12.08
N SER A 64 -6.08 16.89 -12.07
CA SER A 64 -6.61 18.07 -12.74
C SER A 64 -6.93 19.19 -11.74
N GLY A 65 -7.08 20.42 -12.26
CA GLY A 65 -7.52 21.55 -11.44
C GLY A 65 -8.92 21.36 -10.84
N ASP A 66 -9.78 20.60 -11.51
CA ASP A 66 -11.11 20.28 -11.01
C ASP A 66 -11.03 19.37 -9.77
N ASP A 67 -10.09 18.41 -9.76
CA ASP A 67 -9.85 17.54 -8.60
C ASP A 67 -9.41 18.31 -7.34
N GLN A 68 -8.76 19.48 -7.54
CA GLN A 68 -8.35 20.38 -6.45
C GLN A 68 -9.49 21.29 -5.99
N ALA A 69 -10.31 21.79 -6.93
CA ALA A 69 -11.35 22.78 -6.64
C ALA A 69 -12.44 22.24 -5.70
N GLU A 70 -12.59 20.92 -5.64
CA GLU A 70 -13.53 20.23 -4.76
C GLU A 70 -13.01 19.99 -3.34
N ARG A 71 -11.78 20.42 -3.02
CA ARG A 71 -11.12 20.12 -1.74
C ARG A 71 -11.29 21.23 -0.72
N ASN A 72 -11.89 20.88 0.40
CA ASN A 72 -11.89 21.71 1.60
C ASN A 72 -10.66 21.35 2.43
N LEU A 73 -9.68 22.24 2.48
CA LEU A 73 -8.42 22.00 3.18
C LEU A 73 -8.50 22.45 4.64
N GLN A 74 -7.92 21.64 5.53
CA GLN A 74 -7.76 21.97 6.93
C GLN A 74 -6.31 21.78 7.37
N GLU A 75 -5.85 22.69 8.24
CA GLU A 75 -4.52 22.63 8.82
C GLU A 75 -4.37 21.42 9.76
N ILE A 76 -3.18 20.82 9.74
CA ILE A 76 -2.77 19.81 10.70
C ILE A 76 -2.17 20.53 11.92
N PRO A 77 -2.76 20.41 13.12
CA PRO A 77 -2.29 21.11 14.31
C PRO A 77 -0.80 20.85 14.61
N GLY A 78 -0.07 21.93 14.88
CA GLY A 78 1.37 21.85 15.19
C GLY A 78 2.27 21.73 13.95
N SER A 79 1.73 21.92 12.75
CA SER A 79 2.48 21.97 11.50
C SER A 79 2.02 23.14 10.62
N SER A 80 2.73 23.40 9.52
CA SER A 80 2.27 24.29 8.44
C SER A 80 1.58 23.53 7.30
N GLN A 81 1.27 22.24 7.50
CA GLN A 81 0.72 21.35 6.48
C GLN A 81 -0.80 21.34 6.54
N GLN A 82 -1.42 20.99 5.42
CA GLN A 82 -2.88 20.88 5.29
C GLN A 82 -3.24 19.54 4.66
N VAL A 83 -4.47 19.07 4.89
CA VAL A 83 -5.06 17.90 4.22
C VAL A 83 -6.52 18.20 3.89
N ASP A 84 -7.15 17.38 3.05
CA ASP A 84 -8.61 17.39 2.90
C ASP A 84 -9.28 17.21 4.27
N GLU A 85 -10.32 17.98 4.55
CA GLU A 85 -11.00 17.98 5.85
C GLU A 85 -11.47 16.60 6.30
N ARG A 86 -11.87 15.76 5.34
CA ARG A 86 -12.36 14.40 5.59
C ARG A 86 -11.23 13.44 5.98
N VAL A 87 -9.98 13.80 5.69
CA VAL A 87 -8.78 13.03 6.04
C VAL A 87 -8.22 13.46 7.39
N ARG A 88 -8.57 14.67 7.87
CA ARG A 88 -7.98 15.24 9.08
C ARG A 88 -8.21 14.36 10.31
N GLU A 89 -9.43 13.92 10.55
CA GLU A 89 -9.76 13.13 11.74
C GLU A 89 -9.05 11.76 11.73
N PRO A 90 -9.15 10.92 10.67
CA PRO A 90 -8.39 9.67 10.59
C PRO A 90 -6.87 9.86 10.73
N LEU A 91 -6.32 10.92 10.13
CA LEU A 91 -4.90 11.25 10.27
C LEU A 91 -4.54 11.56 11.72
N MET A 92 -5.36 12.36 12.41
CA MET A 92 -5.08 12.76 13.79
C MET A 92 -5.18 11.57 14.74
N GLU A 93 -6.16 10.70 14.57
CA GLU A 93 -6.29 9.45 15.33
C GLU A 93 -5.05 8.57 15.14
N MET A 94 -4.63 8.32 13.90
CA MET A 94 -3.42 7.56 13.60
C MET A 94 -2.18 8.15 14.29
N LEU A 95 -1.99 9.47 14.21
CA LEU A 95 -0.84 10.14 14.80
C LEU A 95 -0.90 10.19 16.34
N GLU A 96 -2.08 10.20 16.94
CA GLU A 96 -2.28 10.15 18.40
C GLU A 96 -1.98 8.75 18.94
N ASP A 97 -2.48 7.69 18.30
CA ASP A 97 -2.20 6.31 18.69
C ASP A 97 -0.72 5.96 18.59
N MET A 98 -0.01 6.52 17.61
CA MET A 98 1.45 6.45 17.55
C MET A 98 2.10 7.11 18.76
N LYS A 99 1.67 8.32 19.14
CA LYS A 99 2.22 9.07 20.27
C LYS A 99 1.94 8.40 21.61
N ASP A 100 0.77 7.82 21.77
CA ASP A 100 0.40 7.03 22.97
C ASP A 100 1.29 5.80 23.14
N GLN A 101 1.81 5.27 22.03
CA GLN A 101 2.83 4.22 22.02
C GLN A 101 4.28 4.74 22.16
N GLY A 102 4.44 6.04 22.44
CA GLY A 102 5.74 6.67 22.67
C GLY A 102 6.51 7.02 21.39
N LEU A 103 5.89 6.88 20.22
CA LEU A 103 6.46 7.27 18.93
C LEU A 103 6.36 8.78 18.71
N LYS A 104 7.13 9.29 17.75
CA LYS A 104 7.25 10.71 17.44
C LYS A 104 7.02 10.98 15.95
N PRO A 105 5.84 10.66 15.41
CA PRO A 105 5.57 10.95 14.01
C PRO A 105 5.53 12.45 13.75
N VAL A 106 6.00 12.86 12.58
CA VAL A 106 5.96 14.25 12.09
C VAL A 106 5.42 14.28 10.68
N VAL A 107 4.36 15.05 10.43
CA VAL A 107 3.89 15.27 9.05
C VAL A 107 4.78 16.30 8.37
N CYS A 108 5.45 15.85 7.32
CA CYS A 108 6.48 16.60 6.60
C CYS A 108 5.95 17.26 5.35
N SER A 109 4.95 16.63 4.73
CA SER A 109 4.20 17.23 3.64
C SER A 109 2.77 16.74 3.69
N GLY A 110 1.82 17.65 3.56
CA GLY A 110 0.42 17.35 3.25
C GLY A 110 0.12 17.84 1.84
N TYR A 111 -0.96 18.60 1.70
CA TYR A 111 -1.40 19.23 0.46
C TYR A 111 -0.30 20.07 -0.21
N ARG A 112 -0.27 20.01 -1.55
CA ARG A 112 0.54 20.87 -2.42
C ARG A 112 -0.32 21.33 -3.59
N THR A 113 -0.12 22.53 -4.08
CA THR A 113 -0.69 22.94 -5.37
C THR A 113 -0.07 22.12 -6.52
N LEU A 114 -0.74 22.06 -7.69
CA LEU A 114 -0.16 21.41 -8.87
C LEU A 114 1.18 22.05 -9.27
N ASP A 115 1.28 23.38 -9.23
CA ASP A 115 2.52 24.11 -9.51
C ASP A 115 3.67 23.73 -8.55
N GLU A 116 3.38 23.60 -7.25
CA GLU A 116 4.36 23.16 -6.26
C GLU A 116 4.76 21.70 -6.47
N GLN A 117 3.84 20.85 -6.92
CA GLN A 117 4.09 19.45 -7.19
C GLN A 117 5.02 19.28 -8.40
N GLU A 118 4.76 19.99 -9.51
CA GLU A 118 5.61 19.98 -10.71
C GLU A 118 7.06 20.38 -10.42
N LEU A 119 7.26 21.31 -9.48
CA LEU A 119 8.59 21.76 -9.07
C LEU A 119 9.34 20.76 -8.19
N LYS A 120 8.62 19.89 -7.46
CA LYS A 120 9.22 19.02 -6.45
C LYS A 120 9.53 17.64 -7.00
N GLU A 121 8.59 16.96 -7.66
CA GLU A 121 8.80 15.63 -8.20
C GLU A 121 7.86 15.36 -9.39
N ALA A 122 8.41 14.80 -10.48
CA ALA A 122 7.60 14.20 -11.53
C ALA A 122 6.98 12.91 -10.96
N GLY A 123 5.75 13.00 -10.47
CA GLY A 123 5.07 11.83 -9.93
C GLY A 123 3.79 12.17 -9.14
N SER A 124 2.77 11.37 -9.46
CA SER A 124 1.50 11.11 -8.77
C SER A 124 0.49 12.21 -8.53
N GLY A 125 0.82 13.50 -8.37
CA GLY A 125 -0.20 14.52 -8.09
C GLY A 125 -1.03 14.26 -6.82
N GLU A 126 -0.69 13.27 -5.99
CA GLU A 126 -1.56 12.82 -4.90
C GLU A 126 -1.63 13.83 -3.75
N HIS A 127 -0.52 14.51 -3.47
CA HIS A 127 -0.53 15.65 -2.55
C HIS A 127 -1.48 16.75 -3.02
N SER A 128 -1.70 16.89 -4.32
CA SER A 128 -2.59 17.88 -4.90
C SER A 128 -4.08 17.61 -4.63
N LEU A 129 -4.41 16.38 -4.20
CA LEU A 129 -5.74 15.99 -3.77
C LEU A 129 -5.97 16.23 -2.27
N GLY A 130 -4.92 16.56 -1.51
CA GLY A 130 -5.00 16.63 -0.04
C GLY A 130 -5.24 15.27 0.63
N LEU A 131 -5.04 14.17 -0.11
CA LEU A 131 -5.24 12.79 0.36
C LEU A 131 -3.93 12.08 0.71
N ALA A 132 -2.78 12.68 0.42
CA ALA A 132 -1.47 12.11 0.70
C ALA A 132 -0.70 12.91 1.75
N VAL A 133 0.04 12.18 2.57
CA VAL A 133 0.95 12.72 3.58
C VAL A 133 2.30 12.03 3.54
N ASP A 134 3.36 12.82 3.66
CA ASP A 134 4.70 12.32 3.94
C ASP A 134 4.96 12.41 5.44
N ILE A 135 5.37 11.29 6.07
CA ILE A 135 5.58 11.20 7.52
C ILE A 135 7.05 10.87 7.82
N GLY A 136 7.64 11.60 8.77
CA GLY A 136 8.98 11.39 9.30
C GLY A 136 9.00 10.96 10.78
N SER A 137 10.20 10.67 11.29
CA SER A 137 10.46 10.25 12.67
C SER A 137 11.21 11.33 13.45
N GLY A 138 10.54 11.93 14.44
CA GLY A 138 11.04 13.00 15.31
C GLY A 138 11.27 14.36 14.62
N SER A 139 11.61 14.36 13.34
CA SER A 139 11.75 15.51 12.46
C SER A 139 11.52 15.07 11.02
N CYS A 140 11.49 16.03 10.09
CA CYS A 140 11.32 15.71 8.68
C CYS A 140 12.57 15.21 7.96
N GLY A 141 13.75 15.35 8.57
CA GLY A 141 15.00 14.74 8.10
C GLY A 141 15.18 14.78 6.58
N GLN A 142 15.78 13.72 6.05
CA GLN A 142 15.66 13.35 4.64
C GLN A 142 14.64 12.21 4.55
N LEU A 143 13.73 12.30 3.60
CA LEU A 143 12.79 11.24 3.28
C LEU A 143 13.52 10.21 2.41
N GLU A 144 13.95 9.12 3.05
CA GLU A 144 14.79 8.08 2.46
C GLU A 144 14.29 6.70 2.88
N GLU A 145 14.71 5.65 2.16
CA GLU A 145 14.25 4.28 2.44
C GLU A 145 14.52 3.83 3.87
N ALA A 146 15.56 4.37 4.51
CA ALA A 146 15.92 4.11 5.90
C ALA A 146 14.82 4.49 6.90
N PHE A 147 13.84 5.33 6.51
CA PHE A 147 12.67 5.61 7.34
C PHE A 147 11.90 4.34 7.71
N ALA A 148 11.86 3.34 6.82
CA ALA A 148 11.18 2.06 7.07
C ALA A 148 11.73 1.31 8.29
N ASP A 149 13.01 1.52 8.62
CA ASP A 149 13.68 0.86 9.75
C ASP A 149 13.50 1.62 11.08
N THR A 150 12.85 2.80 11.05
CA THR A 150 12.51 3.54 12.25
C THR A 150 11.30 2.92 12.96
N PRO A 151 11.13 3.12 14.29
CA PRO A 151 9.93 2.70 14.99
C PRO A 151 8.64 3.24 14.36
N GLU A 152 8.64 4.50 13.91
CA GLU A 152 7.50 5.15 13.25
C GLU A 152 7.19 4.51 11.90
N GLY A 153 8.20 4.30 11.04
CA GLY A 153 8.02 3.69 9.73
C GLY A 153 7.53 2.24 9.83
N ALA A 154 8.12 1.46 10.74
CA ALA A 154 7.70 0.09 11.01
C ALA A 154 6.27 0.01 11.56
N TRP A 155 5.88 0.97 12.41
CA TRP A 155 4.52 1.05 12.94
C TRP A 155 3.51 1.39 11.83
N LEU A 156 3.80 2.41 11.02
CA LEU A 156 2.92 2.82 9.92
C LEU A 156 2.72 1.71 8.90
N GLY A 157 3.78 0.99 8.54
CA GLY A 157 3.67 -0.15 7.60
C GLY A 157 2.75 -1.27 8.11
N LYS A 158 2.55 -1.36 9.44
CA LYS A 158 1.70 -2.38 10.05
C LYS A 158 0.28 -1.89 10.36
N HIS A 159 0.11 -0.60 10.67
CA HIS A 159 -1.11 -0.09 11.28
C HIS A 159 -1.81 1.01 10.46
N SER A 160 -1.17 1.63 9.47
CA SER A 160 -1.77 2.75 8.71
C SER A 160 -3.13 2.42 8.08
N TRP A 161 -3.32 1.17 7.63
CA TRP A 161 -4.56 0.71 7.00
C TRP A 161 -5.76 0.70 7.95
N GLU A 162 -5.52 0.57 9.26
CA GLU A 162 -6.57 0.62 10.29
C GLU A 162 -7.26 2.00 10.34
N TYR A 163 -6.61 3.03 9.77
CA TYR A 163 -7.08 4.41 9.70
C TYR A 163 -7.39 4.86 8.26
N GLY A 164 -7.49 3.91 7.33
CA GLY A 164 -7.79 4.22 5.93
C GLY A 164 -6.59 4.70 5.09
N PHE A 165 -5.35 4.58 5.58
CA PHE A 165 -4.15 4.92 4.84
C PHE A 165 -3.43 3.68 4.30
N ILE A 166 -2.85 3.79 3.10
CA ILE A 166 -1.98 2.77 2.54
C ILE A 166 -0.56 3.30 2.37
N LEU A 167 0.43 2.42 2.53
CA LEU A 167 1.78 2.66 2.01
C LEU A 167 1.68 2.63 0.49
N ARG A 168 1.72 3.82 -0.13
CA ARG A 168 1.29 3.99 -1.51
C ARG A 168 2.27 3.41 -2.53
N TYR A 169 3.55 3.52 -2.21
CA TYR A 169 4.67 3.08 -3.04
C TYR A 169 5.48 2.04 -2.28
N ASP A 170 4.93 0.83 -2.21
CA ASP A 170 5.55 -0.32 -1.57
C ASP A 170 6.54 -1.05 -2.51
N ARG A 171 7.44 -1.83 -1.93
CA ARG A 171 8.46 -2.60 -2.67
C ARG A 171 7.80 -3.64 -3.58
N GLY A 172 8.31 -3.76 -4.80
CA GLY A 172 7.82 -4.74 -5.76
C GLY A 172 6.54 -4.30 -6.50
N LYS A 173 6.07 -3.07 -6.26
CA LYS A 173 4.92 -2.48 -6.96
C LYS A 173 5.31 -1.46 -8.03
N GLU A 174 6.61 -1.25 -8.24
CA GLU A 174 7.14 -0.21 -9.14
C GLU A 174 6.69 -0.40 -10.60
N GLU A 175 6.45 -1.65 -11.03
CA GLU A 175 5.93 -1.93 -12.37
C GLU A 175 4.50 -1.43 -12.59
N TYR A 176 3.72 -1.30 -11.50
CA TYR A 176 2.35 -0.81 -11.50
C TYR A 176 2.29 0.69 -11.22
N THR A 177 2.98 1.14 -10.17
CA THR A 177 2.93 2.53 -9.69
C THR A 177 3.77 3.48 -10.55
N GLY A 178 4.81 2.96 -11.21
CA GLY A 178 5.82 3.77 -11.90
C GLY A 178 6.76 4.54 -10.96
N ILE A 179 6.60 4.40 -9.65
CA ILE A 179 7.32 5.15 -8.62
C ILE A 179 8.09 4.16 -7.73
N GLN A 180 9.34 4.50 -7.41
CA GLN A 180 10.20 3.70 -6.53
C GLN A 180 9.65 3.63 -5.10
N TYR A 181 10.13 2.68 -4.31
CA TYR A 181 9.74 2.54 -2.91
C TYR A 181 9.89 3.85 -2.11
N GLN A 182 8.80 4.30 -1.50
CA GLN A 182 8.75 5.51 -0.66
C GLN A 182 8.06 5.20 0.69
N PRO A 183 8.79 4.69 1.70
CA PRO A 183 8.21 4.27 2.98
C PRO A 183 7.58 5.40 3.80
N TRP A 184 7.82 6.64 3.43
CA TRP A 184 7.28 7.82 4.10
C TRP A 184 5.93 8.27 3.52
N HIS A 185 5.54 7.80 2.34
CA HIS A 185 4.40 8.34 1.59
C HIS A 185 3.14 7.49 1.79
N PHE A 186 2.16 8.08 2.49
CA PHE A 186 0.91 7.42 2.82
C PHE A 186 -0.27 8.12 2.14
N ARG A 187 -1.13 7.32 1.51
CA ARG A 187 -2.31 7.78 0.77
C ARG A 187 -3.58 7.33 1.49
N TYR A 188 -4.48 8.27 1.77
CA TYR A 188 -5.82 7.96 2.27
C TYR A 188 -6.70 7.43 1.13
N VAL A 189 -7.32 6.28 1.39
CA VAL A 189 -8.24 5.57 0.48
C VAL A 189 -9.54 5.14 1.19
N GLY A 190 -9.72 5.53 2.46
CA GLY A 190 -10.81 5.08 3.31
C GLY A 190 -10.57 3.69 3.91
N GLU A 191 -11.17 3.42 5.07
CA GLU A 191 -10.92 2.20 5.86
C GLU A 191 -11.21 0.91 5.08
N LYS A 192 -12.36 0.84 4.40
CA LYS A 192 -12.76 -0.37 3.64
C LYS A 192 -11.71 -0.73 2.58
N ALA A 193 -11.30 0.26 1.77
CA ALA A 193 -10.34 0.03 0.70
C ALA A 193 -8.93 -0.23 1.26
N ALA A 194 -8.52 0.48 2.30
CA ALA A 194 -7.24 0.25 2.95
C ALA A 194 -7.13 -1.16 3.54
N GLU A 195 -8.19 -1.64 4.21
CA GLU A 195 -8.27 -3.02 4.70
C GLU A 195 -8.16 -4.03 3.55
N TYR A 196 -8.90 -3.83 2.46
CA TYR A 196 -8.85 -4.71 1.30
C TYR A 196 -7.45 -4.77 0.67
N LEU A 197 -6.85 -3.61 0.42
CA LEU A 197 -5.51 -3.50 -0.15
C LEU A 197 -4.46 -4.11 0.78
N HIS A 198 -4.58 -3.91 2.09
CA HIS A 198 -3.69 -4.52 3.08
C HIS A 198 -3.80 -6.05 3.07
N ARG A 199 -5.02 -6.60 3.12
CA ARG A 199 -5.26 -8.06 3.15
C ARG A 199 -4.81 -8.77 1.87
N THR A 200 -4.90 -8.09 0.73
CA THR A 200 -4.55 -8.65 -0.59
C THR A 200 -3.10 -8.36 -0.98
N GLY A 201 -2.45 -7.39 -0.34
CA GLY A 201 -1.13 -6.90 -0.71
C GLY A 201 -1.12 -6.18 -2.06
N MET A 202 -2.25 -5.63 -2.50
CA MET A 202 -2.37 -4.88 -3.74
C MET A 202 -2.00 -3.41 -3.56
N CYS A 203 -1.47 -2.77 -4.60
CA CYS A 203 -1.45 -1.32 -4.73
C CYS A 203 -2.76 -0.80 -5.36
N LEU A 204 -2.93 0.52 -5.37
CA LEU A 204 -4.14 1.15 -5.91
C LEU A 204 -4.33 0.87 -7.41
N GLU A 205 -3.25 0.81 -8.20
CA GLU A 205 -3.33 0.45 -9.61
C GLU A 205 -3.80 -0.99 -9.83
N GLU A 206 -3.31 -1.94 -9.04
CA GLU A 206 -3.73 -3.34 -9.12
C GLU A 206 -5.22 -3.48 -8.80
N PHE A 207 -5.71 -2.74 -7.79
CA PHE A 207 -7.13 -2.67 -7.47
C PHE A 207 -7.97 -2.22 -8.67
N TYR A 208 -7.59 -1.13 -9.35
CA TYR A 208 -8.31 -0.67 -10.54
C TYR A 208 -8.21 -1.64 -11.73
N ILE A 209 -7.10 -2.37 -11.87
CA ILE A 209 -6.97 -3.42 -12.88
C ILE A 209 -7.94 -4.57 -12.57
N GLU A 210 -8.02 -5.02 -11.31
CA GLU A 210 -8.93 -6.09 -10.90
C GLU A 210 -10.40 -5.68 -11.12
N GLU A 211 -10.80 -4.50 -10.65
CA GLU A 211 -12.16 -3.97 -10.86
C GLU A 211 -12.50 -3.89 -12.35
N SER A 212 -11.55 -3.50 -13.21
CA SER A 212 -11.80 -3.44 -14.67
C SER A 212 -11.97 -4.82 -15.35
N LEU A 213 -11.45 -5.88 -14.73
CA LEU A 213 -11.50 -7.24 -15.26
C LEU A 213 -12.74 -8.02 -14.79
N TYR A 214 -13.28 -7.67 -13.62
CA TYR A 214 -14.33 -8.44 -12.95
C TYR A 214 -15.59 -7.64 -12.57
N GLY A 215 -15.56 -6.30 -12.64
CA GLY A 215 -16.73 -5.42 -12.50
C GLY A 215 -17.44 -5.15 -13.82
#